data_AF-A0A925KMB1-F1
#
_entry.id   AF-A0A925KMB1-F1
#
_cell.length_a   1.000
_cell.length_b   1.000
_cell.length_c   1.000
_cell.angle_alpha   90.00
_cell.angle_beta   90.00
_cell.angle_gamma   90.00
#
_symmetry.space_group_name_H-M   'P 1'
#
loop_
_entity.id
_entity.type
_entity.pdbx_description
1 polymer ?
#
loop_
_entity_poly.entity_id
_entity_poly.type
_entity_poly.pdbx_seq_one_letter_code
_entity_poly.pdbx_strand_id
1 'polypeptide(L)'
;MSLESSYTLLAPMYDFVIERPFRKIRADSLKRLPAEPSTILINGIGTGLDLPHLPTRHRYTGLDLTAAMLKRSRPRMRGVSKNLVQGTSLALPFADD
;
A
#
# COMPACT_ATOMS: atom_id res chain seq x y z
N MET A 1 -23.16 -10.32 -21.88
CA MET A 1 -22.09 -10.20 -20.87
C MET A 1 -22.20 -8.80 -20.28
N SER A 2 -22.41 -8.66 -18.98
CA SER A 2 -22.85 -7.42 -18.34
C SER A 2 -21.69 -6.46 -18.07
N LEU A 3 -22.01 -5.17 -18.00
CA LEU A 3 -21.10 -4.08 -17.62
C LEU A 3 -20.40 -4.31 -16.26
N GLU A 4 -21.03 -5.08 -15.38
CA GLU A 4 -20.58 -5.34 -14.01
C GLU A 4 -19.27 -6.13 -13.96
N SER A 5 -19.08 -7.11 -14.86
CA SER A 5 -17.89 -7.96 -14.85
C SER A 5 -16.64 -7.23 -15.36
N SER A 6 -16.82 -6.26 -16.25
CA SER A 6 -15.75 -5.37 -16.72
C SER A 6 -15.42 -4.26 -15.71
N TYR A 7 -16.37 -3.90 -14.84
CA TYR A 7 -16.16 -2.94 -13.75
C TYR A 7 -15.33 -3.53 -12.60
N THR A 8 -15.58 -4.77 -12.18
CA THR A 8 -14.89 -5.37 -11.01
C THR A 8 -13.39 -5.62 -11.24
N LEU A 9 -12.96 -5.84 -12.49
CA LEU A 9 -11.56 -6.12 -12.81
C LEU A 9 -10.72 -4.84 -13.02
N LEU A 10 -11.36 -3.69 -13.26
CA LEU A 10 -10.70 -2.41 -13.58
C LEU A 10 -11.03 -1.27 -12.59
N ALA A 11 -11.99 -1.45 -11.67
CA ALA A 11 -12.34 -0.48 -10.61
C ALA A 11 -11.15 0.04 -9.78
N PRO A 12 -10.13 -0.76 -9.39
CA PRO A 12 -9.03 -0.25 -8.55
C PRO A 12 -8.18 0.84 -9.23
N MET A 13 -8.20 0.88 -10.56
CA MET A 13 -7.47 1.88 -11.35
C MET A 13 -8.27 3.17 -11.53
N TYR A 14 -9.59 3.13 -11.39
CA TYR A 14 -10.45 4.31 -11.53
C TYR A 14 -10.48 5.14 -10.23
N ASP A 15 -10.44 4.50 -9.06
CA ASP A 15 -10.27 5.21 -7.78
C ASP A 15 -8.89 5.89 -7.66
N PHE A 16 -7.90 5.38 -8.39
CA PHE A 16 -6.59 6.03 -8.53
C PHE A 16 -6.67 7.40 -9.22
N VAL A 17 -7.71 7.64 -10.03
CA VAL A 17 -7.95 8.92 -10.71
C VAL A 17 -8.51 9.98 -9.74
N ILE A 18 -9.06 9.57 -8.59
CA ILE A 18 -9.45 10.44 -7.45
C ILE A 18 -8.27 10.61 -6.46
N GLU A 19 -7.03 10.66 -6.98
CA GLU A 19 -5.79 10.67 -6.20
C GLU A 19 -5.56 11.95 -5.37
N ARG A 20 -6.14 13.08 -5.76
CA ARG A 20 -5.79 14.41 -5.21
C ARG A 20 -6.44 14.76 -3.86
N PRO A 21 -7.72 14.47 -3.57
CA PRO A 21 -8.37 14.88 -2.30
C PRO A 21 -7.76 14.21 -1.06
N PHE A 22 -7.27 12.97 -1.20
CA PHE A 22 -6.87 12.15 -0.05
C PHE A 22 -5.40 12.30 0.37
N ARG A 23 -4.59 13.11 -0.33
CA ARG A 23 -3.17 13.29 0.01
C ARG A 23 -2.96 13.80 1.43
N LYS A 24 -3.73 14.80 1.85
CA LYS A 24 -3.61 15.40 3.19
C LYS A 24 -4.06 14.41 4.28
N ILE A 25 -5.17 13.72 4.05
CA ILE A 25 -5.70 12.70 4.97
C ILE A 25 -4.70 11.55 5.15
N ARG A 26 -4.08 11.07 4.06
CA ARG A 26 -3.02 10.05 4.13
C ARG A 26 -1.85 10.50 5.00
N ALA A 27 -1.33 11.69 4.74
CA ALA A 27 -0.21 12.24 5.51
C ALA A 27 -0.56 12.42 7.00
N ASP A 28 -1.75 12.92 7.32
CA ASP A 28 -2.18 13.13 8.70
C ASP A 28 -2.42 11.81 9.44
N SER A 29 -2.95 10.79 8.76
CA SER A 29 -3.10 9.45 9.36
C SER A 29 -1.75 8.86 9.75
N LEU A 30 -0.75 9.00 8.88
CA LEU A 30 0.60 8.45 9.08
C LEU A 30 1.41 9.16 10.17
N LYS A 31 1.02 10.38 10.59
CA LYS A 31 1.64 11.05 11.76
C LYS A 31 1.39 10.31 13.07
N ARG A 32 0.39 9.43 13.13
CA ARG A 32 0.06 8.62 14.32
C ARG A 32 0.94 7.37 14.46
N LEU A 33 1.86 7.14 13.52
CA LEU A 33 2.85 6.07 13.67
C LEU A 33 3.72 6.31 14.91
N PRO A 34 4.15 5.24 15.61
CA PRO A 34 4.94 5.34 16.84
C PRO A 34 6.18 6.20 16.63
N ALA A 35 6.66 6.90 17.65
CA ALA A 35 7.87 7.73 17.59
C ALA A 35 9.18 6.91 17.54
N GLU A 36 9.13 5.68 18.05
CA GLU A 36 10.26 4.76 18.02
C GLU A 36 10.36 4.01 16.67
N PRO A 37 11.57 3.58 16.26
CA PRO A 37 11.74 2.66 15.15
C PRO A 37 10.89 1.40 15.34
N SER A 38 10.20 0.97 14.29
CA SER A 38 9.28 -0.17 14.34
C SER A 38 9.21 -0.87 13.00
N THR A 39 8.72 -2.11 13.00
CA THR A 39 8.39 -2.86 11.79
C THR A 39 6.89 -2.69 11.52
N ILE A 40 6.53 -2.20 10.34
CA ILE A 40 5.15 -1.82 9.99
C ILE A 40 4.69 -2.57 8.75
N LEU A 41 3.54 -3.21 8.83
CA LEU A 41 2.85 -3.78 7.68
C LEU A 41 1.92 -2.73 7.05
N ILE A 42 2.13 -2.44 5.76
CA ILE A 42 1.19 -1.69 4.92
C ILE A 42 0.31 -2.71 4.22
N ASN A 43 -0.81 -3.01 4.86
CA ASN A 43 -1.79 -3.95 4.36
C ASN A 43 -2.59 -3.33 3.20
N GLY A 44 -2.49 -3.89 2.00
CA GLY A 44 -3.09 -3.29 0.79
C GLY A 44 -2.30 -2.08 0.30
N ILE A 45 -0.99 -2.25 0.05
CA ILE A 45 -0.10 -1.16 -0.40
C ILE A 45 -0.54 -0.54 -1.75
N GLY A 46 -1.29 -1.27 -2.57
CA GLY A 46 -1.73 -0.82 -3.88
C GLY A 46 -0.54 -0.39 -4.74
N THR A 47 -0.67 0.76 -5.41
CA THR A 47 0.43 1.36 -6.19
C THR A 47 1.39 2.21 -5.35
N GLY A 48 1.29 2.16 -4.02
CA GLY A 48 2.20 2.82 -3.09
C GLY A 48 1.94 4.31 -2.86
N LEU A 49 0.69 4.75 -2.79
CA LEU A 49 0.34 6.16 -2.57
C LEU A 49 0.77 6.73 -1.22
N ASP A 50 0.82 5.88 -0.21
CA ASP A 50 1.25 6.27 1.14
C ASP A 50 2.77 6.38 1.24
N LEU A 51 3.51 5.69 0.36
CA LEU A 51 4.96 5.56 0.44
C LEU A 51 5.73 6.89 0.53
N PRO A 52 5.36 7.97 -0.19
CA PRO A 52 6.04 9.27 -0.09
C PRO A 52 5.82 10.00 1.25
N HIS A 53 4.86 9.54 2.06
CA HIS A 53 4.50 10.15 3.34
C HIS A 53 5.04 9.39 4.54
N LEU A 54 5.72 8.27 4.31
CA LEU A 54 6.21 7.40 5.38
C LEU A 54 7.50 7.95 6.01
N PRO A 55 7.55 8.06 7.34
CA PRO A 55 8.80 8.33 8.04
C PRO A 55 9.88 7.29 7.70
N THR A 56 11.09 7.75 7.41
CA THR A 56 12.22 6.88 6.98
C THR A 56 12.77 5.99 8.10
N ARG A 57 12.41 6.28 9.36
CA ARG A 57 12.90 5.61 10.58
C ARG A 57 12.33 4.21 10.81
N HIS A 58 11.28 3.80 10.11
CA HIS A 58 10.68 2.49 10.26
C HIS A 58 11.10 1.53 9.14
N ARG A 59 10.93 0.23 9.40
CA ARG A 59 10.99 -0.82 8.37
C ARG A 59 9.57 -1.13 7.93
N TYR A 60 9.31 -1.13 6.62
CA TYR A 60 7.97 -1.41 6.12
C TYR A 60 7.93 -2.71 5.32
N THR A 61 6.83 -3.44 5.44
CA THR A 61 6.47 -4.51 4.51
C THR A 61 5.17 -4.11 3.83
N GLY A 62 5.17 -4.02 2.51
CA GLY A 62 3.97 -3.78 1.73
C GLY A 62 3.35 -5.09 1.26
N LEU A 63 2.05 -5.27 1.48
CA LEU A 63 1.29 -6.42 1.02
C LEU A 63 0.26 -6.00 -0.02
N ASP A 64 0.18 -6.70 -1.15
CA ASP A 64 -0.93 -6.58 -2.10
C ASP A 64 -1.30 -7.93 -2.70
N LEU A 65 -2.57 -8.08 -3.07
CA LEU A 65 -3.10 -9.29 -3.71
C LEU A 65 -2.42 -9.54 -5.06
N THR A 66 -2.09 -8.48 -5.80
CA THR A 66 -1.64 -8.58 -7.19
C THR A 66 -0.19 -8.14 -7.38
N ALA A 67 0.58 -8.94 -8.11
CA ALA A 67 1.93 -8.55 -8.56
C ALA A 67 1.93 -7.22 -9.35
N ALA A 68 0.83 -6.91 -10.05
CA ALA A 68 0.67 -5.68 -10.82
C ALA A 68 0.71 -4.42 -9.93
N MET A 69 0.02 -4.44 -8.79
CA MET A 69 0.05 -3.33 -7.83
C MET A 69 1.42 -3.21 -7.17
N LEU A 70 2.02 -4.33 -6.75
CA LEU A 70 3.38 -4.33 -6.22
C LEU A 70 4.37 -3.73 -7.21
N LYS A 71 4.32 -4.12 -8.49
CA LYS A 71 5.14 -3.55 -9.56
C LYS A 71 4.96 -2.03 -9.69
N ARG A 72 3.72 -1.54 -9.57
CA ARG A 72 3.39 -0.10 -9.61
C ARG A 72 3.84 0.66 -8.35
N SER A 73 3.97 -0.01 -7.21
CA SER A 73 4.48 0.59 -5.97
C SER A 73 5.99 0.77 -5.95
N ARG A 74 6.75 -0.11 -6.63
CA ARG A 74 8.22 -0.13 -6.64
C ARG A 74 8.89 1.23 -6.85
N PRO A 75 8.50 2.06 -7.85
CA PRO A 75 9.15 3.35 -8.07
C PRO A 75 9.02 4.33 -6.90
N ARG A 76 7.97 4.18 -6.07
CA ARG A 76 7.67 5.01 -4.90
C ARG A 76 8.34 4.49 -3.62
N MET A 77 9.08 3.39 -3.69
CA MET A 77 9.79 2.81 -2.54
C MET A 77 11.12 3.50 -2.21
N ARG A 78 11.56 4.49 -2.99
CA ARG A 78 12.87 5.14 -2.82
C ARG A 78 13.01 5.74 -1.42
N GLY A 79 14.15 5.51 -0.78
CA GLY A 79 14.56 6.19 0.46
C GLY A 79 14.08 5.56 1.77
N VAL A 80 13.49 4.36 1.77
CA VAL A 80 13.08 3.66 2.99
C VAL A 80 13.36 2.17 2.86
N SER A 81 13.75 1.51 3.95
CA SER A 81 13.89 0.04 3.99
C SER A 81 12.50 -0.61 3.92
N LYS A 82 12.18 -1.21 2.76
CA LYS A 82 10.86 -1.79 2.51
C LYS A 82 10.91 -3.12 1.75
N ASN A 83 10.14 -4.11 2.19
CA ASN A 83 9.89 -5.36 1.45
C ASN A 83 8.51 -5.32 0.77
N LEU A 84 8.33 -6.03 -0.35
CA LEU A 84 7.04 -6.22 -1.01
C LEU A 84 6.68 -7.70 -1.04
N VAL A 85 5.50 -8.02 -0.55
CA VAL A 85 4.99 -9.38 -0.48
C VAL A 85 3.67 -9.45 -1.23
N GLN A 86 3.54 -10.45 -2.11
CA GLN A 86 2.26 -10.75 -2.71
C GLN A 86 1.49 -11.68 -1.78
N GLY A 87 0.26 -11.31 -1.43
CA GLY A 87 -0.56 -12.10 -0.53
C GLY A 87 -1.88 -11.40 -0.22
N THR A 88 -2.70 -12.06 0.57
CA THR A 88 -4.04 -11.57 0.94
C THR A 88 -4.06 -11.11 2.39
N SER A 89 -4.79 -10.03 2.67
CA SER A 89 -5.06 -9.56 4.02
C SER A 89 -5.82 -10.57 4.88
N LEU A 90 -6.47 -11.56 4.25
CA LEU A 90 -7.26 -12.59 4.92
C LEU A 90 -6.41 -13.77 5.42
N ALA A 91 -5.19 -13.93 4.89
CA ALA A 91 -4.27 -14.99 5.24
C ALA A 91 -2.85 -14.44 5.06
N LEU A 92 -2.36 -13.78 6.11
CA LEU A 92 -1.06 -13.11 6.06
C LEU A 92 0.06 -14.15 5.93
N PRO A 93 0.98 -14.00 4.96
CA PRO A 93 2.09 -14.93 4.75
C PRO A 93 3.26 -14.63 5.69
N PHE A 94 2.97 -14.39 6.98
CA PHE A 94 3.97 -14.14 8.02
C PHE A 94 3.85 -15.23 9.08
N ALA A 95 4.95 -15.52 9.77
CA ALA A 95 4.89 -16.44 10.90
C ALA A 95 4.00 -15.83 12.00
N ASP A 96 3.24 -16.70 12.67
CA ASP A 96 2.64 -16.35 13.96
C ASP A 96 3.76 -16.30 15.01
N ASP A 97 3.74 -15.26 15.85
CA ASP A 97 4.62 -15.13 17.01
C ASP A 97 4.07 -15.95 18.21
#